data_AF-A0A0A6PFX4-F1
#
_entry.id   AF-A0A0A6PFX4-F1
#
_cell.length_a   1.000
_cell.length_b   1.000
_cell.length_c   1.000
_cell.angle_alpha   90.00
_cell.angle_beta   90.00
_cell.angle_gamma   90.00
#
_symmetry.space_group_name_H-M   'P 1'
#
loop_
_entity.id
_entity.type
_entity.pdbx_description
1 polymer ?
#
loop_
_entity_poly.entity_id
_entity_poly.type
_entity_poly.pdbx_seq_one_letter_code
_entity_poly.pdbx_strand_id
1 'polypeptide(L)'
;MLNKHFLYVIWVIILLVIAGCNDDDDDDENFEAFTPFERVATIPAVSDAAGQVDEKATYARVKDVTKSIARYIATNVESETIGADIKGGDWVVAGLETQPTAISFEDDLSSAILAIPSQQSIDSSKPFSATNMKTVQVVEICNRTYAGQALGAKLVTDSVTVDNGLIHATALPCEIAVHNEDGQIQVNMLDPNAIFRLFFTDVLFGLQMNDADFSEAMTKLPSQVKKEIRAIIIAALETWRSQSGINFTVVQEPIGPTYRSNEDITNSIKNTPEKSPYLHYVYTKQDGGIFTSDEVKHIAQTVVNTLTIHGEPNAGKQEAALLALLSSPDASWRSARHAPLTMPGGNQVVESCSPHYAKMAIGTAYLDHATALPCEISFNTIDGGQKLLVSFLSPNYMFGALFADMSDAEKAAFANVPNDVLNDLRHIVDYALTKKLDVTLNPKQQVTYDMLLGH
;
A
#
# COMPACT_ATOMS: atom_id res chain seq x y z
N MET A 1 43.25 61.84 23.11
CA MET A 1 41.93 62.12 23.69
C MET A 1 40.88 61.71 22.69
N LEU A 2 40.04 60.72 23.06
CA LEU A 2 38.69 60.38 22.56
C LEU A 2 38.45 60.21 21.04
N ASN A 3 37.62 59.29 20.53
CA ASN A 3 36.92 58.09 20.98
C ASN A 3 36.07 57.64 19.76
N LYS A 4 35.78 56.33 19.64
CA LYS A 4 34.63 55.73 18.89
C LYS A 4 34.65 55.83 17.35
N HIS A 5 34.34 54.83 16.54
CA HIS A 5 33.90 53.46 16.75
C HIS A 5 33.87 52.74 15.38
N PHE A 6 33.92 51.40 15.43
CA PHE A 6 33.47 50.42 14.43
C PHE A 6 34.43 49.92 13.34
N LEU A 7 35.05 48.78 13.67
CA LEU A 7 35.28 47.65 12.76
C LEU A 7 33.99 47.30 12.00
N TYR A 8 34.10 47.04 10.68
CA TYR A 8 33.39 46.05 9.84
C TYR A 8 33.47 46.51 8.37
N VAL A 9 34.62 46.31 7.72
CA VAL A 9 34.76 46.44 6.25
C VAL A 9 35.76 45.39 5.75
N ILE A 10 35.34 44.12 5.80
CA ILE A 10 35.81 43.03 4.94
C ILE A 10 34.56 42.21 4.73
N TRP A 11 33.75 42.48 3.69
CA TRP A 11 32.66 41.64 3.16
C TRP A 11 31.91 42.42 2.06
N VAL A 12 32.58 42.76 0.94
CA VAL A 12 31.92 43.11 -0.34
C VAL A 12 32.92 42.87 -1.49
N ILE A 13 33.03 41.64 -1.97
CA ILE A 13 33.44 41.35 -3.35
C ILE A 13 32.56 40.18 -3.81
N ILE A 14 32.09 40.27 -5.06
CA ILE A 14 31.30 39.30 -5.85
C ILE A 14 29.79 39.58 -5.84
N LEU A 15 29.41 40.56 -6.66
CA LEU A 15 28.09 40.68 -7.28
C LEU A 15 28.29 41.47 -8.59
N LEU A 16 28.36 40.75 -9.72
CA LEU A 16 27.74 41.08 -11.04
C LEU A 16 28.49 40.45 -12.24
N VAL A 17 27.74 39.58 -12.92
CA VAL A 17 27.75 39.23 -14.36
C VAL A 17 28.88 38.35 -14.90
N ILE A 18 28.59 37.06 -15.08
CA ILE A 18 28.70 36.40 -16.40
C ILE A 18 27.45 35.54 -16.60
N ALA A 19 26.57 35.98 -17.51
CA ALA A 19 25.73 35.09 -18.27
C ALA A 19 26.66 34.33 -19.24
N GLY A 20 26.71 33.01 -19.10
CA GLY A 20 27.44 32.10 -19.96
C GLY A 20 26.62 30.83 -20.09
N CYS A 21 26.11 30.60 -21.29
CA CYS A 21 25.38 29.41 -21.70
C CYS A 21 26.12 28.14 -21.30
N ASN A 22 25.45 27.27 -20.56
CA ASN A 22 25.66 25.83 -20.61
C ASN A 22 24.25 25.23 -20.61
N ASP A 23 23.85 24.73 -21.78
CA ASP A 23 22.95 23.58 -21.85
C ASP A 23 23.73 22.41 -21.24
N ASP A 24 23.22 21.83 -20.15
CA ASP A 24 23.31 20.40 -19.82
C ASP A 24 22.56 20.19 -18.49
N ASP A 25 21.73 19.15 -18.49
CA ASP A 25 20.79 18.72 -17.46
C ASP A 25 21.45 18.42 -16.09
N ASP A 26 21.41 19.35 -15.14
CA ASP A 26 21.90 19.18 -13.75
C ASP A 26 20.79 19.32 -12.68
N ASP A 27 19.57 18.85 -12.98
CA ASP A 27 18.48 18.73 -11.97
C ASP A 27 18.64 17.47 -11.08
N ASP A 28 19.65 16.62 -11.32
CA ASP A 28 19.81 15.29 -10.67
C ASP A 28 20.88 15.24 -9.54
N GLU A 29 21.57 16.34 -9.21
CA GLU A 29 22.69 16.29 -8.23
C GLU A 29 22.29 15.96 -6.77
N ASN A 30 20.99 15.81 -6.45
CA ASN A 30 20.50 15.49 -5.09
C ASN A 30 19.48 14.34 -5.00
N PHE A 31 19.32 13.49 -6.03
CA PHE A 31 18.36 12.38 -5.94
C PHE A 31 18.91 11.23 -5.07
N GLU A 32 18.31 11.02 -3.90
CA GLU A 32 18.59 9.83 -3.08
C GLU A 32 17.87 8.61 -3.67
N ALA A 33 18.66 7.63 -4.11
CA ALA A 33 18.15 6.37 -4.63
C ALA A 33 17.32 5.64 -3.58
N PHE A 34 16.21 5.02 -4.02
CA PHE A 34 15.28 4.34 -3.12
C PHE A 34 14.76 3.03 -3.71
N THR A 35 14.18 2.21 -2.85
CA THR A 35 13.47 0.98 -3.20
C THR A 35 12.08 0.97 -2.57
N PRO A 36 11.09 0.30 -3.18
CA PRO A 36 9.72 0.29 -2.67
C PRO A 36 9.53 -0.47 -1.36
N PHE A 37 10.47 -1.35 -1.00
CA PHE A 37 10.40 -2.17 0.20
C PHE A 37 11.65 -1.99 1.06
N GLU A 38 11.50 -2.22 2.36
CA GLU A 38 12.61 -2.25 3.31
C GLU A 38 12.47 -3.44 4.27
N ARG A 39 13.56 -4.19 4.47
CA ARG A 39 13.69 -5.14 5.58
C ARG A 39 14.00 -4.36 6.85
N VAL A 40 13.15 -4.54 7.85
CA VAL A 40 13.28 -3.88 9.16
C VAL A 40 13.93 -4.80 10.18
N ALA A 41 13.67 -6.10 10.11
CA ALA A 41 14.25 -7.07 11.03
C ALA A 41 14.37 -8.48 10.43
N THR A 42 15.29 -9.26 11.02
CA THR A 42 15.40 -10.70 10.80
C THR A 42 15.34 -11.46 12.14
N ILE A 43 14.73 -12.64 12.10
CA ILE A 43 14.50 -13.51 13.25
C ILE A 43 14.95 -14.93 12.86
N PRO A 44 15.72 -15.64 13.71
CA PRO A 44 16.18 -16.98 13.37
C PRO A 44 15.02 -17.95 13.17
N ALA A 45 15.15 -18.81 12.15
CA ALA A 45 14.28 -19.96 11.98
C ALA A 45 14.33 -20.91 13.20
N VAL A 46 13.34 -21.78 13.30
CA VAL A 46 13.33 -22.83 14.32
C VAL A 46 14.23 -23.97 13.85
N SER A 47 15.16 -24.40 14.68
CA SER A 47 15.94 -25.61 14.44
C SER A 47 15.30 -26.82 15.14
N ASP A 48 15.32 -27.97 14.47
CA ASP A 48 14.97 -29.26 15.05
C ASP A 48 16.10 -29.83 15.94
N ALA A 49 15.89 -31.02 16.49
CA ALA A 49 16.89 -31.69 17.34
C ALA A 49 18.21 -32.05 16.62
N ALA A 50 18.21 -32.08 15.29
CA ALA A 50 19.38 -32.34 14.45
C ALA A 50 20.07 -31.05 13.96
N GLY A 51 19.58 -29.87 14.38
CA GLY A 51 20.08 -28.57 13.95
C GLY A 51 19.65 -28.18 12.53
N GLN A 52 18.71 -28.90 11.92
CA GLN A 52 18.12 -28.53 10.63
C GLN A 52 16.93 -27.59 10.85
N VAL A 53 16.51 -26.86 9.82
CA VAL A 53 15.33 -25.98 9.93
C VAL A 53 14.06 -26.84 10.08
N ASP A 54 13.34 -26.66 11.17
CA ASP A 54 11.97 -27.15 11.33
C ASP A 54 11.04 -26.17 10.59
N GLU A 55 10.69 -26.50 9.35
CA GLU A 55 9.90 -25.63 8.48
C GLU A 55 8.50 -25.34 9.06
N LYS A 56 7.88 -26.36 9.68
CA LYS A 56 6.55 -26.23 10.28
C LYS A 56 6.57 -25.32 11.50
N ALA A 57 7.53 -25.50 12.40
CA ALA A 57 7.67 -24.66 13.57
C ALA A 57 8.11 -23.24 13.19
N THR A 58 8.98 -23.09 12.18
CA THR A 58 9.38 -21.79 11.63
C THR A 58 8.17 -21.03 11.09
N TYR A 59 7.31 -21.71 10.34
CA TYR A 59 6.09 -21.10 9.82
C TYR A 59 5.07 -20.76 10.91
N ALA A 60 4.99 -21.54 11.98
CA ALA A 60 4.21 -21.17 13.17
C ALA A 60 4.76 -19.90 13.83
N ARG A 61 6.09 -19.73 13.87
CA ARG A 61 6.74 -18.52 14.40
C ARG A 61 6.49 -17.30 13.52
N VAL A 62 6.45 -17.44 12.19
CA VAL A 62 6.03 -16.35 11.28
C VAL A 62 4.68 -15.78 11.70
N LYS A 63 3.69 -16.66 11.94
CA LYS A 63 2.35 -16.25 12.39
C LYS A 63 2.36 -15.59 13.77
N ASP A 64 3.12 -16.14 14.71
CA ASP A 64 3.25 -15.61 16.07
C ASP A 64 3.86 -14.20 16.11
N VAL A 65 4.94 -13.98 15.33
CA VAL A 65 5.58 -12.67 15.17
C VAL A 65 4.60 -11.67 14.57
N THR A 66 3.92 -12.04 13.48
CA THR A 66 2.94 -11.17 12.81
C THR A 66 1.82 -10.77 13.76
N LYS A 67 1.28 -11.75 14.48
CA LYS A 67 0.21 -11.51 15.45
C LYS A 67 0.65 -10.60 16.59
N SER A 68 1.92 -10.69 16.99
CA SER A 68 2.49 -9.80 18.01
C SER A 68 2.63 -8.36 17.52
N ILE A 69 3.03 -8.16 16.25
CA ILE A 69 3.05 -6.83 15.60
C ILE A 69 1.64 -6.24 15.55
N ALA A 70 0.68 -6.98 14.98
CA ALA A 70 -0.70 -6.52 14.90
C ALA A 70 -1.29 -6.22 16.29
N ARG A 71 -1.04 -7.09 17.28
CA ARG A 71 -1.51 -6.90 18.66
C ARG A 71 -0.95 -5.63 19.27
N TYR A 72 0.34 -5.36 19.09
CA TYR A 72 0.98 -4.17 19.62
C TYR A 72 0.25 -2.92 19.13
N ILE A 73 0.04 -2.81 17.82
CA ILE A 73 -0.61 -1.65 17.18
C ILE A 73 -2.06 -1.52 17.62
N ALA A 74 -2.78 -2.64 17.74
CA ALA A 74 -4.19 -2.61 18.14
C ALA A 74 -4.41 -2.28 19.64
N THR A 75 -3.37 -2.30 20.48
CA THR A 75 -3.51 -2.17 21.95
C THR A 75 -2.68 -1.05 22.58
N ASN A 76 -1.83 -0.38 21.82
CA ASN A 76 -0.98 0.68 22.32
C ASN A 76 -1.34 2.01 21.66
N VAL A 77 -1.06 3.09 22.38
CA VAL A 77 -1.00 4.43 21.83
C VAL A 77 0.48 4.75 21.66
N GLU A 78 0.98 4.73 20.44
CA GLU A 78 2.42 4.79 20.16
C GLU A 78 3.09 6.05 20.69
N SER A 79 2.36 7.17 20.70
CA SER A 79 2.85 8.43 21.26
C SER A 79 3.10 8.36 22.78
N GLU A 80 2.42 7.47 23.49
CA GLU A 80 2.60 7.24 24.93
C GLU A 80 3.66 6.18 25.21
N THR A 81 3.80 5.17 24.34
CA THR A 81 4.67 4.01 24.58
C THR A 81 6.06 4.15 23.96
N ILE A 82 6.18 4.80 22.80
CA ILE A 82 7.45 5.04 22.08
C ILE A 82 7.97 6.46 22.37
N GLY A 83 7.06 7.43 22.49
CA GLY A 83 7.35 8.80 22.94
C GLY A 83 7.10 9.89 21.90
N ALA A 84 7.57 11.10 22.20
CA ALA A 84 7.21 12.35 21.51
C ALA A 84 7.62 12.44 20.02
N ASP A 85 8.42 11.49 19.53
CA ASP A 85 8.82 11.41 18.12
C ASP A 85 7.72 10.84 17.21
N ILE A 86 6.67 10.25 17.79
CA ILE A 86 5.43 9.85 17.11
C ILE A 86 4.49 11.06 17.05
N LYS A 87 4.22 11.55 15.85
CA LYS A 87 3.44 12.77 15.60
C LYS A 87 2.04 12.50 15.00
N GLY A 88 1.80 11.31 14.47
CA GLY A 88 0.56 11.01 13.74
C GLY A 88 -0.68 10.82 14.61
N GLY A 89 -0.52 10.63 15.92
CA GLY A 89 -1.55 10.05 16.79
C GLY A 89 -1.64 8.52 16.61
N ASP A 90 -2.77 7.95 16.99
CA ASP A 90 -2.94 6.49 17.08
C ASP A 90 -2.90 5.81 15.70
N TRP A 91 -2.04 4.80 15.59
CA TRP A 91 -2.01 3.89 14.46
C TRP A 91 -3.09 2.82 14.63
N VAL A 92 -3.70 2.40 13.52
CA VAL A 92 -4.80 1.45 13.53
C VAL A 92 -4.50 0.32 12.56
N VAL A 93 -4.78 -0.91 12.98
CA VAL A 93 -4.77 -2.09 12.09
C VAL A 93 -6.03 -2.08 11.24
N ALA A 94 -5.87 -2.18 9.93
CA ALA A 94 -7.01 -2.25 9.01
C ALA A 94 -7.94 -3.42 9.36
N GLY A 95 -9.26 -3.17 9.29
CA GLY A 95 -10.30 -4.10 9.73
C GLY A 95 -10.59 -4.08 11.24
N LEU A 96 -9.82 -3.33 12.03
CA LEU A 96 -10.03 -3.12 13.48
C LEU A 96 -10.33 -1.66 13.83
N GLU A 97 -10.87 -0.88 12.89
CA GLU A 97 -11.12 0.56 13.07
C GLU A 97 -12.16 0.85 14.17
N THR A 98 -13.05 -0.10 14.42
CA THR A 98 -13.95 -0.08 15.58
C THR A 98 -13.36 -0.95 16.67
N GLN A 99 -13.11 -0.38 17.84
CA GLN A 99 -12.57 -1.08 19.01
C GLN A 99 -13.28 -2.43 19.22
N PRO A 100 -12.57 -3.56 19.04
CA PRO A 100 -13.16 -4.88 19.16
C PRO A 100 -13.67 -5.11 20.59
N THR A 101 -14.77 -5.85 20.73
CA THR A 101 -15.22 -6.25 22.06
C THR A 101 -14.20 -7.23 22.65
N ALA A 102 -13.94 -7.14 23.96
CA ALA A 102 -12.93 -7.96 24.64
C ALA A 102 -13.12 -9.50 24.49
N ILE A 103 -14.29 -9.94 24.02
CA ILE A 103 -14.63 -11.36 23.83
C ILE A 103 -14.07 -11.92 22.51
N SER A 104 -13.85 -11.09 21.48
CA SER A 104 -13.45 -11.52 20.12
C SER A 104 -12.08 -11.02 19.65
N PHE A 105 -11.38 -10.21 20.46
CA PHE A 105 -10.16 -9.51 20.04
C PHE A 105 -9.13 -10.38 19.30
N GLU A 106 -8.87 -11.59 19.80
CA GLU A 106 -7.86 -12.48 19.22
C GLU A 106 -8.28 -13.09 17.88
N ASP A 107 -9.58 -13.31 17.68
CA ASP A 107 -10.14 -13.78 16.42
C ASP A 107 -10.21 -12.63 15.43
N ASP A 108 -10.69 -11.46 15.85
CA ASP A 108 -10.73 -10.23 15.04
C ASP A 108 -9.32 -9.86 14.56
N LEU A 109 -8.33 -9.91 15.44
CA LEU A 109 -6.92 -9.68 15.11
C LEU A 109 -6.39 -10.69 14.09
N SER A 110 -6.76 -11.96 14.23
CA SER A 110 -6.33 -13.00 13.28
C SER A 110 -6.99 -12.81 11.91
N SER A 111 -8.24 -12.33 11.88
CA SER A 111 -8.95 -11.98 10.65
C SER A 111 -8.44 -10.69 9.98
N ALA A 112 -7.82 -9.79 10.76
CA ALA A 112 -7.21 -8.56 10.23
C ALA A 112 -5.84 -8.79 9.56
N ILE A 113 -5.18 -9.93 9.83
CA ILE A 113 -3.91 -10.33 9.21
C ILE A 113 -4.21 -11.04 7.89
N LEU A 114 -3.68 -10.52 6.79
CA LEU A 114 -3.86 -11.12 5.48
C LEU A 114 -2.86 -12.26 5.27
N ALA A 115 -3.32 -13.35 4.64
CA ALA A 115 -2.51 -14.52 4.32
C ALA A 115 -2.36 -14.65 2.80
N ILE A 116 -1.33 -14.00 2.23
CA ILE A 116 -1.07 -13.99 0.79
C ILE A 116 -0.45 -15.32 0.36
N PRO A 117 -1.10 -16.11 -0.51
CA PRO A 117 -0.65 -17.47 -0.83
C PRO A 117 0.56 -17.49 -1.77
N SER A 118 1.54 -18.36 -1.50
CA SER A 118 2.69 -18.59 -2.38
C SER A 118 2.65 -19.97 -3.07
N GLN A 119 3.62 -20.22 -3.93
CA GLN A 119 3.79 -21.53 -4.60
C GLN A 119 4.60 -22.54 -3.78
N GLN A 120 5.03 -22.18 -2.58
CA GLN A 120 5.90 -23.01 -1.75
C GLN A 120 5.11 -23.83 -0.72
N SER A 121 5.58 -25.05 -0.45
CA SER A 121 5.06 -25.88 0.62
C SER A 121 5.58 -25.43 1.99
N ILE A 122 4.77 -25.56 3.05
CA ILE A 122 5.23 -25.39 4.44
C ILE A 122 6.23 -26.49 4.77
N ASP A 123 5.84 -27.74 4.57
CA ASP A 123 6.67 -28.93 4.73
C ASP A 123 7.03 -29.45 3.33
N SER A 124 8.30 -29.29 2.96
CA SER A 124 8.85 -29.67 1.66
C SER A 124 8.84 -31.18 1.41
N SER A 125 8.71 -32.00 2.47
CA SER A 125 8.56 -33.46 2.35
C SER A 125 7.14 -33.90 2.01
N LYS A 126 6.15 -32.98 2.08
CA LYS A 126 4.75 -33.26 1.79
C LYS A 126 4.28 -32.60 0.48
N PRO A 127 3.28 -33.18 -0.19
CA PRO A 127 2.68 -32.57 -1.38
C PRO A 127 2.14 -31.16 -1.10
N PHE A 128 2.24 -30.28 -2.10
CA PHE A 128 1.62 -28.96 -2.06
C PHE A 128 0.09 -29.11 -1.94
N SER A 129 -0.52 -28.38 -1.01
CA SER A 129 -1.97 -28.40 -0.77
C SER A 129 -2.40 -27.15 0.01
N ALA A 130 -3.70 -26.88 0.09
CA ALA A 130 -4.23 -25.73 0.83
C ALA A 130 -3.79 -25.68 2.31
N THR A 131 -3.56 -26.83 2.94
CA THR A 131 -3.11 -26.93 4.34
C THR A 131 -1.59 -27.03 4.48
N ASN A 132 -0.85 -27.24 3.38
CA ASN A 132 0.60 -27.32 3.34
C ASN A 132 1.20 -26.21 2.45
N MET A 133 0.54 -25.07 2.30
CA MET A 133 0.97 -23.94 1.47
C MET A 133 1.50 -22.82 2.38
N LYS A 134 2.69 -22.30 2.07
CA LYS A 134 3.18 -21.08 2.73
C LYS A 134 2.32 -19.90 2.30
N THR A 135 2.09 -18.99 3.22
CA THR A 135 1.48 -17.70 2.97
C THR A 135 2.31 -16.63 3.65
N VAL A 136 2.59 -15.54 2.94
CA VAL A 136 3.17 -14.34 3.56
C VAL A 136 2.08 -13.72 4.42
N GLN A 137 2.40 -13.39 5.67
CA GLN A 137 1.47 -12.73 6.57
C GLN A 137 1.62 -11.23 6.41
N VAL A 138 0.55 -10.50 6.13
CA VAL A 138 0.58 -9.04 5.92
C VAL A 138 -0.31 -8.37 6.95
N VAL A 139 0.22 -7.35 7.61
CA VAL A 139 -0.51 -6.43 8.49
C VAL A 139 -0.61 -5.10 7.79
N GLU A 140 -1.83 -4.66 7.50
CA GLU A 140 -2.11 -3.33 6.98
C GLU A 140 -2.41 -2.39 8.14
N ILE A 141 -1.78 -1.22 8.13
CA ILE A 141 -1.93 -0.20 9.17
C ILE A 141 -2.13 1.17 8.55
N CYS A 142 -2.83 2.03 9.27
CA CYS A 142 -3.09 3.38 8.82
C CYS A 142 -3.04 4.35 10.00
N ASN A 143 -2.50 5.54 9.75
CA ASN A 143 -2.63 6.67 10.63
C ASN A 143 -3.65 7.66 10.07
N ARG A 144 -4.74 7.91 10.79
CA ARG A 144 -5.85 8.73 10.30
C ARG A 144 -5.44 10.18 10.00
N THR A 145 -4.42 10.71 10.67
CA THR A 145 -3.94 12.07 10.42
C THR A 145 -3.14 12.12 9.13
N TYR A 146 -2.15 11.24 8.97
CA TYR A 146 -1.32 11.21 7.76
C TYR A 146 -2.11 10.82 6.52
N ALA A 147 -2.95 9.78 6.60
CA ALA A 147 -3.85 9.43 5.50
C ALA A 147 -4.84 10.57 5.20
N GLY A 148 -5.28 11.31 6.23
CA GLY A 148 -6.13 12.48 6.04
C GLY A 148 -5.44 13.59 5.25
N GLN A 149 -4.17 13.85 5.54
CA GLN A 149 -3.36 14.83 4.83
C GLN A 149 -3.12 14.40 3.38
N ALA A 150 -2.67 13.16 3.17
CA ALA A 150 -2.41 12.61 1.84
C ALA A 150 -3.66 12.57 0.94
N LEU A 151 -4.83 12.28 1.52
CA LEU A 151 -6.11 12.21 0.80
C LEU A 151 -6.79 13.56 0.60
N GLY A 152 -6.18 14.67 1.02
CA GLY A 152 -6.79 16.00 0.98
C GLY A 152 -8.01 16.15 1.91
N ALA A 153 -8.21 15.23 2.85
CA ALA A 153 -9.29 15.27 3.84
C ALA A 153 -8.92 16.09 5.09
N LYS A 154 -7.63 16.37 5.28
CA LYS A 154 -7.08 17.25 6.31
C LYS A 154 -6.09 18.20 5.67
N LEU A 155 -5.89 19.35 6.32
CA LEU A 155 -4.89 20.32 5.91
C LEU A 155 -3.48 19.74 6.14
N VAL A 156 -2.63 19.90 5.13
CA VAL A 156 -1.19 19.59 5.20
C VAL A 156 -0.46 20.72 5.93
N THR A 157 -0.84 21.96 5.62
CA THR A 157 -0.38 23.19 6.29
C THR A 157 -1.54 23.82 7.08
N ASP A 158 -1.45 25.07 7.50
CA ASP A 158 -2.56 25.75 8.18
C ASP A 158 -3.74 26.10 7.25
N SER A 159 -3.57 26.00 5.92
CA SER A 159 -4.58 26.47 4.96
C SER A 159 -4.76 25.64 3.69
N VAL A 160 -3.88 24.66 3.43
CA VAL A 160 -3.87 23.91 2.16
C VAL A 160 -4.10 22.43 2.39
N THR A 161 -4.99 21.83 1.60
CA THR A 161 -5.17 20.36 1.44
C THR A 161 -4.51 19.89 0.15
N VAL A 162 -4.18 18.61 0.05
CA VAL A 162 -3.78 18.00 -1.23
C VAL A 162 -4.96 18.04 -2.22
N ASP A 163 -4.73 18.60 -3.41
CA ASP A 163 -5.72 18.61 -4.48
C ASP A 163 -5.90 17.20 -5.05
N ASN A 164 -7.16 16.82 -5.33
CA ASN A 164 -7.52 15.48 -5.82
C ASN A 164 -7.03 14.30 -4.97
N GLY A 165 -6.54 14.51 -3.75
CA GLY A 165 -5.86 13.47 -2.97
C GLY A 165 -6.69 12.19 -2.75
N LEU A 166 -8.02 12.27 -2.85
CA LEU A 166 -8.94 11.13 -2.81
C LEU A 166 -8.61 10.03 -3.84
N ILE A 167 -7.94 10.35 -4.95
CA ILE A 167 -7.61 9.37 -5.99
C ILE A 167 -6.53 8.38 -5.53
N HIS A 168 -5.73 8.74 -4.51
CA HIS A 168 -4.64 7.90 -4.00
C HIS A 168 -5.06 6.93 -2.90
N ALA A 169 -6.36 6.82 -2.60
CA ALA A 169 -6.84 5.97 -1.50
C ALA A 169 -6.39 4.51 -1.58
N THR A 170 -6.17 4.00 -2.79
CA THR A 170 -5.68 2.64 -3.02
C THR A 170 -4.16 2.48 -2.88
N ALA A 171 -3.47 3.43 -2.26
CA ALA A 171 -2.01 3.40 -2.04
C ALA A 171 -1.65 3.76 -0.58
N LEU A 172 -2.64 3.74 0.34
CA LEU A 172 -2.55 4.36 1.66
C LEU A 172 -2.80 3.48 2.89
N PRO A 173 -3.20 2.21 2.80
CA PRO A 173 -2.72 1.26 3.79
C PRO A 173 -1.19 1.20 3.71
N CYS A 174 -0.52 1.22 4.87
CA CYS A 174 0.89 0.86 4.93
C CYS A 174 0.97 -0.62 5.33
N GLU A 175 1.82 -1.39 4.66
CA GLU A 175 1.87 -2.84 4.84
C GLU A 175 3.17 -3.29 5.50
N ILE A 176 3.02 -4.24 6.41
CA ILE A 176 4.13 -4.97 7.05
C ILE A 176 3.97 -6.44 6.70
N ALA A 177 4.96 -7.01 6.00
CA ALA A 177 4.98 -8.42 5.66
C ALA A 177 5.93 -9.20 6.57
N VAL A 178 5.50 -10.38 7.00
CA VAL A 178 6.32 -11.35 7.71
C VAL A 178 6.28 -12.68 6.97
N HIS A 179 7.45 -13.20 6.64
CA HIS A 179 7.58 -14.50 5.96
C HIS A 179 8.92 -15.16 6.31
N ASN A 180 9.14 -16.39 5.83
CA ASN A 180 10.38 -17.12 6.02
C ASN A 180 11.02 -17.43 4.67
N GLU A 181 12.28 -17.02 4.52
CA GLU A 181 13.11 -17.23 3.35
C GLU A 181 14.57 -17.40 3.79
N ASP A 182 15.31 -18.28 3.12
CA ASP A 182 16.74 -18.57 3.40
C ASP A 182 17.07 -18.89 4.87
N GLY A 183 16.14 -19.56 5.57
CA GLY A 183 16.33 -19.95 6.97
C GLY A 183 16.26 -18.78 7.96
N GLN A 184 15.70 -17.64 7.53
CA GLN A 184 15.42 -16.48 8.37
C GLN A 184 13.95 -16.08 8.20
N ILE A 185 13.31 -15.75 9.31
CA ILE A 185 12.03 -15.05 9.29
C ILE A 185 12.35 -13.57 9.08
N GLN A 186 11.78 -13.00 8.02
CA GLN A 186 11.99 -11.63 7.62
C GLN A 186 10.76 -10.79 7.98
N VAL A 187 11.01 -9.56 8.44
CA VAL A 187 9.98 -8.54 8.67
C VAL A 187 10.27 -7.38 7.75
N ASN A 188 9.41 -7.19 6.76
CA ASN A 188 9.52 -6.16 5.75
C ASN A 188 8.39 -5.15 5.89
N MET A 189 8.61 -3.95 5.39
CA MET A 189 7.56 -2.94 5.23
C MET A 189 7.57 -2.37 3.82
N LEU A 190 6.40 -1.93 3.35
CA LEU A 190 6.32 -1.01 2.21
C LEU A 190 6.95 0.33 2.62
N ASP A 191 7.88 0.86 1.83
CA ASP A 191 8.61 2.09 2.16
C ASP A 191 7.76 3.32 1.82
N PRO A 192 7.26 4.09 2.82
CA PRO A 192 6.41 5.25 2.54
C PRO A 192 7.08 6.32 1.69
N ASN A 193 8.41 6.50 1.78
CA ASN A 193 9.12 7.45 0.93
C ASN A 193 9.02 7.06 -0.55
N ALA A 194 9.15 5.77 -0.85
CA ALA A 194 9.04 5.26 -2.20
C ALA A 194 7.60 5.33 -2.71
N ILE A 195 6.63 4.94 -1.89
CA ILE A 195 5.21 4.95 -2.28
C ILE A 195 4.70 6.34 -2.58
N PHE A 196 5.04 7.34 -1.77
CA PHE A 196 4.68 8.71 -2.09
C PHE A 196 5.31 9.16 -3.42
N ARG A 197 6.58 8.83 -3.67
CA ARG A 197 7.26 9.18 -4.92
C ARG A 197 6.70 8.49 -6.16
N LEU A 198 6.17 7.28 -6.03
CA LEU A 198 5.64 6.50 -7.15
C LEU A 198 4.15 6.79 -7.42
N PHE A 199 3.35 6.98 -6.36
CA PHE A 199 1.89 7.02 -6.45
C PHE A 199 1.27 8.41 -6.31
N PHE A 200 2.02 9.40 -5.81
CA PHE A 200 1.58 10.79 -5.60
C PHE A 200 2.34 11.79 -6.49
N THR A 201 2.67 11.37 -7.71
CA THR A 201 3.46 12.15 -8.66
C THR A 201 2.76 13.42 -9.15
N ASP A 202 1.44 13.42 -9.24
CA ASP A 202 0.62 14.61 -9.47
C ASP A 202 0.77 15.64 -8.34
N VAL A 203 0.97 15.19 -7.09
CA VAL A 203 1.23 16.07 -5.96
C VAL A 203 2.67 16.56 -6.00
N LEU A 204 3.64 15.65 -6.14
CA LEU A 204 5.07 15.97 -6.03
C LEU A 204 5.61 16.77 -7.22
N PHE A 205 5.04 16.62 -8.41
CA PHE A 205 5.36 17.44 -9.57
C PHE A 205 4.36 18.58 -9.78
N GLY A 206 3.24 18.56 -9.05
CA GLY A 206 2.14 19.50 -9.22
C GLY A 206 2.42 20.91 -8.73
N LEU A 207 1.55 21.83 -9.17
CA LEU A 207 1.66 23.26 -8.89
C LEU A 207 1.63 23.62 -7.40
N GLN A 208 1.02 22.77 -6.55
CA GLN A 208 0.96 22.99 -5.09
C GLN A 208 2.36 22.99 -4.46
N MET A 209 3.34 22.30 -5.07
CA MET A 209 4.73 22.28 -4.59
C MET A 209 5.48 23.61 -4.79
N ASN A 210 4.89 24.58 -5.50
CA ASN A 210 5.43 25.95 -5.57
C ASN A 210 5.19 26.75 -4.27
N ASP A 211 4.25 26.31 -3.42
CA ASP A 211 4.09 26.85 -2.08
C ASP A 211 5.15 26.24 -1.16
N ALA A 212 6.00 27.08 -0.57
CA ALA A 212 7.15 26.63 0.21
C ALA A 212 6.75 25.85 1.48
N ASP A 213 5.68 26.28 2.17
CA ASP A 213 5.22 25.63 3.39
C ASP A 213 4.59 24.27 3.06
N PHE A 214 3.81 24.20 1.97
CA PHE A 214 3.25 22.95 1.48
C PHE A 214 4.34 21.98 1.03
N SER A 215 5.30 22.44 0.23
CA SER A 215 6.43 21.65 -0.25
C SER A 215 7.27 21.08 0.88
N GLU A 216 7.57 21.90 1.90
CA GLU A 216 8.29 21.46 3.10
C GLU A 216 7.50 20.39 3.87
N ALA A 217 6.20 20.60 4.08
CA ALA A 217 5.36 19.67 4.80
C ALA A 217 5.17 18.34 4.05
N MET A 218 4.88 18.38 2.75
CA MET A 218 4.69 17.20 1.91
C MET A 218 5.96 16.40 1.73
N THR A 219 7.14 17.05 1.65
CA THR A 219 8.42 16.33 1.55
C THR A 219 8.76 15.58 2.85
N LYS A 220 8.36 16.13 4.01
CA LYS A 220 8.63 15.52 5.32
C LYS A 220 7.65 14.41 5.71
N LEU A 221 6.42 14.48 5.21
CA LEU A 221 5.34 13.57 5.58
C LEU A 221 5.73 12.09 5.39
N PRO A 222 6.23 11.63 4.22
CA PRO A 222 6.56 10.22 4.00
C PRO A 222 7.69 9.73 4.91
N SER A 223 8.69 10.58 5.14
CA SER A 223 9.83 10.25 6.01
C SER A 223 9.41 10.14 7.48
N GLN A 224 8.48 10.97 7.93
CA GLN A 224 7.89 10.84 9.26
C GLN A 224 7.07 9.55 9.39
N VAL A 225 6.23 9.23 8.40
CA VAL A 225 5.46 7.98 8.35
C VAL A 225 6.39 6.76 8.42
N LYS A 226 7.45 6.74 7.59
CA LYS A 226 8.48 5.69 7.59
C LYS A 226 9.14 5.51 8.97
N LYS A 227 9.56 6.62 9.58
CA LYS A 227 10.20 6.62 10.90
C LYS A 227 9.28 5.99 11.95
N GLU A 228 8.00 6.33 11.95
CA GLU A 228 7.03 5.81 12.91
C GLU A 228 6.76 4.32 12.73
N ILE A 229 6.46 3.87 11.50
CA ILE A 229 6.20 2.43 11.21
C ILE A 229 7.37 1.57 11.67
N ARG A 230 8.59 2.00 11.35
CA ARG A 230 9.81 1.30 11.77
C ARG A 230 9.94 1.23 13.29
N ALA A 231 9.69 2.34 13.99
CA ALA A 231 9.75 2.38 15.46
C ALA A 231 8.71 1.44 16.09
N ILE A 232 7.51 1.40 15.51
CA ILE A 232 6.41 0.52 15.91
C ILE A 232 6.79 -0.96 15.76
N ILE A 233 7.31 -1.34 14.59
CA ILE A 233 7.77 -2.72 14.35
C ILE A 233 8.81 -3.12 15.39
N ILE A 234 9.82 -2.27 15.63
CA ILE A 234 10.87 -2.56 16.61
C ILE A 234 10.29 -2.69 18.02
N ALA A 235 9.39 -1.79 18.44
CA ALA A 235 8.77 -1.85 19.77
C ALA A 235 7.89 -3.11 19.95
N ALA A 236 7.18 -3.52 18.90
CA ALA A 236 6.41 -4.75 18.90
C ALA A 236 7.31 -5.99 19.00
N LEU A 237 8.40 -6.03 18.25
CA LEU A 237 9.39 -7.12 18.31
C LEU A 237 10.12 -7.18 19.66
N GLU A 238 10.38 -6.03 20.27
CA GLU A 238 10.93 -5.96 21.64
C GLU A 238 9.96 -6.54 22.68
N THR A 239 8.68 -6.19 22.56
CA THR A 239 7.63 -6.76 23.41
C THR A 239 7.55 -8.28 23.22
N TRP A 240 7.52 -8.75 21.98
CA TRP A 240 7.53 -10.18 21.66
C TRP A 240 8.78 -10.90 22.19
N ARG A 241 9.97 -10.32 22.02
CA ARG A 241 11.24 -10.86 22.54
C ARG A 241 11.20 -11.03 24.05
N SER A 242 10.65 -10.05 24.78
CA SER A 242 10.53 -10.13 26.24
C SER A 242 9.65 -11.30 26.72
N GLN A 243 8.70 -11.72 25.89
CA GLN A 243 7.76 -12.81 26.18
C GLN A 243 8.30 -14.17 25.70
N SER A 244 8.91 -14.21 24.52
CA SER A 244 9.37 -15.44 23.87
C SER A 244 10.80 -15.85 24.25
N GLY A 245 11.63 -14.89 24.67
CA GLY A 245 13.07 -15.08 24.88
C GLY A 245 13.88 -15.22 23.59
N ILE A 246 13.28 -15.01 22.41
CA ILE A 246 13.93 -15.16 21.11
C ILE A 246 14.45 -13.82 20.63
N ASN A 247 15.73 -13.77 20.27
CA ASN A 247 16.36 -12.56 19.73
C ASN A 247 15.97 -12.31 18.27
N PHE A 248 16.02 -11.04 17.88
CA PHE A 248 15.91 -10.57 16.50
C PHE A 248 17.03 -9.57 16.20
N THR A 249 17.31 -9.34 14.92
CA THR A 249 18.29 -8.35 14.46
C THR A 249 17.56 -7.24 13.72
N VAL A 250 17.75 -6.00 14.12
CA VAL A 250 17.27 -4.84 13.36
C VAL A 250 18.18 -4.61 12.16
N VAL A 251 17.59 -4.42 10.99
CA VAL A 251 18.29 -4.13 9.73
C VAL A 251 17.65 -2.91 9.04
N GLN A 252 18.33 -2.38 8.02
CA GLN A 252 17.82 -1.32 7.12
C GLN A 252 18.16 -1.73 5.69
N GLU A 253 17.56 -2.82 5.23
CA GLU A 253 17.93 -3.39 3.93
C GLU A 253 16.94 -2.93 2.86
N PRO A 254 17.38 -2.17 1.85
CA PRO A 254 16.52 -1.84 0.71
C PRO A 254 16.23 -3.10 -0.11
N ILE A 255 14.97 -3.32 -0.46
CA ILE A 255 14.53 -4.48 -1.25
C ILE A 255 13.68 -4.04 -2.44
N GLY A 256 13.84 -4.73 -3.57
CA GLY A 256 13.07 -4.54 -4.79
C GLY A 256 13.78 -3.65 -5.82
N PRO A 257 13.05 -3.15 -6.82
CA PRO A 257 13.64 -2.32 -7.87
C PRO A 257 14.20 -1.01 -7.30
N THR A 258 15.37 -0.61 -7.80
CA THR A 258 16.03 0.64 -7.39
C THR A 258 15.71 1.76 -8.37
N TYR A 259 15.18 2.86 -7.84
CA TYR A 259 14.98 4.11 -8.56
C TYR A 259 16.14 5.06 -8.26
N ARG A 260 16.67 5.72 -9.29
CA ARG A 260 17.90 6.53 -9.21
C ARG A 260 17.73 7.95 -9.70
N SER A 261 16.61 8.27 -10.33
CA SER A 261 16.29 9.62 -10.80
C SER A 261 14.79 9.87 -10.83
N ASN A 262 14.40 11.14 -11.00
CA ASN A 262 13.02 11.49 -11.33
C ASN A 262 12.60 10.90 -12.68
N GLU A 263 13.53 10.74 -13.62
CA GLU A 263 13.25 10.12 -14.92
C GLU A 263 12.76 8.68 -14.75
N ASP A 264 13.39 7.87 -13.88
CA ASP A 264 12.93 6.51 -13.58
C ASP A 264 11.47 6.49 -13.10
N ILE A 265 11.11 7.44 -12.22
CA ILE A 265 9.74 7.60 -11.72
C ILE A 265 8.80 7.94 -12.87
N THR A 266 9.09 8.97 -13.66
CA THR A 266 8.19 9.35 -14.76
C THR A 266 8.07 8.27 -15.82
N ASN A 267 9.14 7.52 -16.09
CA ASN A 267 9.14 6.39 -17.02
C ASN A 267 8.29 5.23 -16.50
N SER A 268 8.29 4.96 -15.18
CA SER A 268 7.39 3.96 -14.59
C SER A 268 5.92 4.26 -14.86
N ILE A 269 5.54 5.54 -14.97
CA ILE A 269 4.19 5.99 -15.28
C ILE A 269 3.94 5.99 -16.79
N LYS A 270 4.84 6.61 -17.58
CA LYS A 270 4.68 6.77 -19.03
C LYS A 270 4.60 5.44 -19.78
N ASN A 271 5.20 4.39 -19.24
CA ASN A 271 5.28 3.07 -19.86
C ASN A 271 4.06 2.18 -19.57
N THR A 272 3.08 2.63 -18.77
CA THR A 272 1.83 1.87 -18.55
C THR A 272 0.76 2.23 -19.58
N PRO A 273 -0.17 1.31 -19.88
CA PRO A 273 -1.31 1.59 -20.76
C PRO A 273 -2.16 2.78 -20.27
N GLU A 274 -2.33 2.92 -18.96
CA GLU A 274 -3.14 3.97 -18.35
C GLU A 274 -2.41 5.32 -18.25
N LYS A 275 -1.07 5.33 -18.40
CA LYS A 275 -0.19 6.48 -18.09
C LYS A 275 -0.44 7.06 -16.70
N SER A 276 -0.78 6.18 -15.77
CA SER A 276 -1.17 6.50 -14.40
C SER A 276 -0.98 5.25 -13.53
N PRO A 277 -0.69 5.42 -12.23
CA PRO A 277 -0.84 4.34 -11.24
C PRO A 277 -2.27 3.84 -11.09
N TYR A 278 -3.25 4.57 -11.63
CA TYR A 278 -4.67 4.34 -11.38
C TYR A 278 -5.50 4.32 -12.67
N LEU A 279 -6.60 3.57 -12.63
CA LEU A 279 -7.66 3.63 -13.63
C LEU A 279 -8.96 4.10 -12.97
N HIS A 280 -9.59 5.15 -13.51
CA HIS A 280 -10.79 5.74 -12.92
C HIS A 280 -12.01 5.64 -13.82
N TYR A 281 -13.15 5.31 -13.21
CA TYR A 281 -14.46 5.41 -13.83
C TYR A 281 -15.39 6.26 -12.98
N VAL A 282 -16.24 7.04 -13.63
CA VAL A 282 -17.35 7.74 -12.98
C VAL A 282 -18.69 7.18 -13.43
N TYR A 283 -19.61 7.10 -12.48
CA TYR A 283 -20.99 6.68 -12.68
C TYR A 283 -21.93 7.77 -12.19
N THR A 284 -23.07 7.92 -12.87
CA THR A 284 -24.18 8.79 -12.45
C THR A 284 -25.45 7.96 -12.36
N LYS A 285 -26.36 8.34 -11.46
CA LYS A 285 -27.68 7.71 -11.39
C LYS A 285 -28.55 8.14 -12.57
N GLN A 286 -29.36 7.23 -13.12
CA GLN A 286 -30.25 7.55 -14.23
C GLN A 286 -31.37 8.53 -13.84
N ASP A 287 -31.76 8.55 -12.56
CA ASP A 287 -32.78 9.45 -12.03
C ASP A 287 -32.24 10.87 -11.74
N GLY A 288 -30.93 11.10 -11.90
CA GLY A 288 -30.26 12.37 -11.62
C GLY A 288 -30.03 12.65 -10.12
N GLY A 289 -30.24 11.67 -9.25
CA GLY A 289 -29.95 11.79 -7.82
C GLY A 289 -28.45 11.76 -7.50
N ILE A 290 -28.10 12.26 -6.31
CA ILE A 290 -26.74 12.19 -5.75
C ILE A 290 -26.49 10.85 -5.05
N PHE A 291 -25.23 10.43 -4.98
CA PHE A 291 -24.76 9.38 -4.09
C PHE A 291 -24.47 9.97 -2.70
N THR A 292 -24.97 9.31 -1.66
CA THR A 292 -24.65 9.60 -0.25
C THR A 292 -23.49 8.73 0.23
N SER A 293 -22.85 9.09 1.35
CA SER A 293 -21.76 8.29 1.94
C SER A 293 -22.20 6.87 2.31
N ASP A 294 -23.43 6.71 2.82
CA ASP A 294 -23.99 5.39 3.15
C ASP A 294 -24.20 4.54 1.89
N GLU A 295 -24.65 5.16 0.79
CA GLU A 295 -24.76 4.47 -0.50
C GLU A 295 -23.41 4.05 -1.05
N VAL A 296 -22.37 4.89 -0.95
CA VAL A 296 -21.01 4.50 -1.37
C VAL A 296 -20.50 3.32 -0.56
N LYS A 297 -20.71 3.33 0.77
CA LYS A 297 -20.36 2.19 1.63
C LYS A 297 -21.13 0.92 1.24
N HIS A 298 -22.44 1.05 0.97
CA HIS A 298 -23.25 -0.07 0.52
C HIS A 298 -22.80 -0.62 -0.84
N ILE A 299 -22.42 0.25 -1.77
CA ILE A 299 -21.87 -0.12 -3.07
C ILE A 299 -20.56 -0.89 -2.90
N ALA A 300 -19.62 -0.38 -2.12
CA ALA A 300 -18.36 -1.05 -1.84
C ALA A 300 -18.58 -2.42 -1.16
N GLN A 301 -19.52 -2.50 -0.20
CA GLN A 301 -19.93 -3.77 0.41
C GLN A 301 -20.54 -4.74 -0.60
N THR A 302 -21.29 -4.25 -1.59
CA THR A 302 -21.84 -5.09 -2.67
C THR A 302 -20.73 -5.70 -3.51
N VAL A 303 -19.64 -4.96 -3.76
CA VAL A 303 -18.45 -5.48 -4.44
C VAL A 303 -17.73 -6.53 -3.58
N VAL A 304 -17.53 -6.28 -2.28
CA VAL A 304 -17.00 -7.27 -1.31
C VAL A 304 -17.79 -8.58 -1.38
N ASN A 305 -19.11 -8.50 -1.34
CA ASN A 305 -19.97 -9.68 -1.41
C ASN A 305 -19.91 -10.38 -2.77
N THR A 306 -19.76 -9.62 -3.87
CA THR A 306 -19.63 -10.15 -5.24
C THR A 306 -18.31 -10.88 -5.45
N LEU A 307 -17.23 -10.40 -4.82
CA LEU A 307 -15.94 -11.09 -4.79
C LEU A 307 -16.03 -12.45 -4.08
N THR A 308 -16.99 -12.65 -3.17
CA THR A 308 -16.94 -13.61 -2.04
C THR A 308 -15.93 -13.18 -0.97
N ILE A 309 -15.93 -13.79 0.20
CA ILE A 309 -15.11 -13.36 1.36
C ILE A 309 -14.10 -14.46 1.72
N HIS A 310 -12.85 -14.08 1.96
CA HIS A 310 -11.82 -15.00 2.43
C HIS A 310 -12.21 -15.68 3.76
N GLY A 311 -11.86 -16.96 3.92
CA GLY A 311 -12.19 -17.74 5.12
C GLY A 311 -13.63 -18.27 5.18
N GLU A 312 -14.55 -17.75 4.35
CA GLU A 312 -15.94 -18.22 4.32
C GLU A 312 -16.11 -19.51 3.49
N PRO A 313 -17.16 -20.34 3.74
CA PRO A 313 -17.39 -21.59 3.01
C PRO A 313 -17.50 -21.47 1.48
N ASN A 314 -17.89 -20.29 1.00
CA ASN A 314 -18.05 -19.97 -0.41
C ASN A 314 -16.90 -19.12 -0.98
N ALA A 315 -15.80 -18.95 -0.23
CA ALA A 315 -14.63 -18.21 -0.69
C ALA A 315 -14.16 -18.73 -2.06
N GLY A 316 -14.04 -17.83 -3.03
CA GLY A 316 -13.55 -18.15 -4.36
C GLY A 316 -14.53 -18.90 -5.27
N LYS A 317 -15.82 -18.96 -4.90
CA LYS A 317 -16.88 -19.61 -5.69
C LYS A 317 -17.84 -18.55 -6.25
N GLN A 318 -17.46 -17.93 -7.37
CA GLN A 318 -18.29 -16.93 -8.04
C GLN A 318 -19.54 -17.57 -8.68
N GLU A 319 -20.59 -16.75 -8.86
CA GLU A 319 -21.75 -17.12 -9.66
C GLU A 319 -21.34 -17.43 -11.11
N ALA A 320 -21.96 -18.43 -11.73
CA ALA A 320 -21.59 -18.90 -13.07
C ALA A 320 -21.58 -17.77 -14.13
N ALA A 321 -22.48 -16.79 -14.00
CA ALA A 321 -22.55 -15.65 -14.91
C ALA A 321 -21.35 -14.69 -14.76
N LEU A 322 -20.85 -14.50 -13.54
CA LEU A 322 -19.62 -13.73 -13.31
C LEU A 322 -18.39 -14.54 -13.71
N LEU A 323 -18.34 -15.82 -13.35
CA LEU A 323 -17.23 -16.72 -13.69
C LEU A 323 -16.98 -16.79 -15.21
N ALA A 324 -18.03 -16.73 -16.03
CA ALA A 324 -17.92 -16.71 -17.49
C ALA A 324 -17.31 -15.41 -18.07
N LEU A 325 -17.16 -14.36 -17.26
CA LEU A 325 -16.54 -13.10 -17.66
C LEU A 325 -15.07 -13.01 -17.23
N LEU A 326 -14.61 -13.87 -16.33
CA LEU A 326 -13.26 -13.81 -15.77
C LEU A 326 -12.23 -14.42 -16.74
N SER A 327 -11.04 -13.84 -16.78
CA SER A 327 -9.88 -14.27 -17.57
C SER A 327 -9.43 -15.70 -17.23
N SER A 328 -9.69 -16.17 -16.01
CA SER A 328 -9.41 -17.55 -15.60
C SER A 328 -10.54 -18.14 -14.73
N PRO A 329 -11.02 -19.36 -15.03
CA PRO A 329 -11.99 -20.04 -14.18
C PRO A 329 -11.41 -20.42 -12.81
N ASP A 330 -10.08 -20.49 -12.70
CA ASP A 330 -9.36 -20.80 -11.46
C ASP A 330 -8.95 -19.53 -10.68
N ALA A 331 -9.31 -18.33 -11.17
CA ALA A 331 -8.95 -17.06 -10.54
C ALA A 331 -9.39 -17.00 -9.07
N SER A 332 -10.57 -17.54 -8.75
CA SER A 332 -11.03 -17.75 -7.38
C SER A 332 -10.95 -16.47 -6.54
N TRP A 333 -11.37 -15.35 -7.13
CA TRP A 333 -11.35 -14.02 -6.49
C TRP A 333 -12.04 -14.05 -5.13
N ARG A 334 -11.56 -13.22 -4.22
CA ARG A 334 -12.14 -13.06 -2.89
C ARG A 334 -11.75 -11.71 -2.33
N SER A 335 -12.66 -11.12 -1.58
CA SER A 335 -12.37 -10.00 -0.71
C SER A 335 -11.45 -10.49 0.40
N ALA A 336 -10.39 -9.72 0.67
CA ALA A 336 -9.50 -10.00 1.79
C ALA A 336 -10.23 -9.81 3.14
N ARG A 337 -11.29 -8.99 3.15
CA ARG A 337 -12.02 -8.56 4.35
C ARG A 337 -13.53 -8.74 4.21
N HIS A 338 -14.25 -8.78 5.33
CA HIS A 338 -15.72 -8.85 5.36
C HIS A 338 -16.41 -7.52 5.03
N ALA A 339 -15.70 -6.40 5.14
CA ALA A 339 -16.22 -5.06 4.88
C ALA A 339 -15.15 -4.19 4.20
N PRO A 340 -15.55 -3.15 3.44
CA PRO A 340 -14.61 -2.19 2.89
C PRO A 340 -13.95 -1.36 4.01
N LEU A 341 -12.68 -1.00 3.80
CA LEU A 341 -11.97 -0.08 4.69
C LEU A 341 -12.50 1.34 4.50
N THR A 342 -12.81 2.02 5.60
CA THR A 342 -13.20 3.43 5.56
C THR A 342 -11.98 4.31 5.80
N MET A 343 -11.55 5.00 4.75
CA MET A 343 -10.42 5.91 4.78
C MET A 343 -10.88 7.37 4.98
N PRO A 344 -10.00 8.28 5.43
CA PRO A 344 -10.30 9.71 5.46
C PRO A 344 -10.87 10.24 4.13
N GLY A 345 -11.72 11.26 4.22
CA GLY A 345 -12.39 11.84 3.04
C GLY A 345 -13.54 10.98 2.48
N GLY A 346 -13.96 9.93 3.19
CA GLY A 346 -15.13 9.12 2.82
C GLY A 346 -14.83 7.98 1.84
N ASN A 347 -13.57 7.82 1.43
CA ASN A 347 -13.13 6.72 0.58
C ASN A 347 -13.46 5.37 1.21
N GLN A 348 -14.04 4.47 0.42
CA GLN A 348 -14.26 3.07 0.78
C GLN A 348 -13.33 2.21 -0.08
N VAL A 349 -12.37 1.51 0.54
CA VAL A 349 -11.40 0.66 -0.17
C VAL A 349 -11.80 -0.79 -0.03
N VAL A 350 -11.86 -1.49 -1.16
CA VAL A 350 -12.08 -2.92 -1.25
C VAL A 350 -10.77 -3.58 -1.64
N GLU A 351 -10.29 -4.45 -0.77
CA GLU A 351 -9.13 -5.31 -1.01
C GLU A 351 -9.57 -6.64 -1.62
N SER A 352 -8.98 -6.98 -2.74
CA SER A 352 -9.36 -8.11 -3.57
C SER A 352 -8.14 -8.95 -3.92
N CYS A 353 -8.23 -10.25 -3.72
CA CYS A 353 -7.14 -11.17 -3.99
C CYS A 353 -7.64 -12.35 -4.80
N SER A 354 -6.97 -12.63 -5.91
CA SER A 354 -7.04 -13.92 -6.58
C SER A 354 -5.88 -14.78 -6.08
N PRO A 355 -6.12 -15.94 -5.45
CA PRO A 355 -5.05 -16.85 -5.05
C PRO A 355 -4.25 -17.35 -6.25
N HIS A 356 -4.88 -17.46 -7.42
CA HIS A 356 -4.20 -17.83 -8.66
C HIS A 356 -3.18 -16.77 -9.04
N TYR A 357 -3.59 -15.51 -9.21
CA TYR A 357 -2.68 -14.43 -9.60
C TYR A 357 -1.69 -14.04 -8.51
N ALA A 358 -2.07 -14.06 -7.23
CA ALA A 358 -1.17 -13.77 -6.12
C ALA A 358 0.00 -14.77 -6.06
N LYS A 359 -0.28 -16.08 -6.18
CA LYS A 359 0.75 -17.12 -6.26
C LYS A 359 1.66 -16.93 -7.47
N MET A 360 1.11 -16.46 -8.58
CA MET A 360 1.95 -16.11 -9.72
C MET A 360 2.86 -14.96 -9.30
N ALA A 361 2.31 -13.80 -8.89
CA ALA A 361 3.06 -12.57 -8.62
C ALA A 361 4.26 -12.75 -7.66
N ILE A 362 4.05 -13.38 -6.50
CA ILE A 362 5.12 -13.54 -5.50
C ILE A 362 6.00 -14.79 -5.75
N GLY A 363 5.58 -15.66 -6.67
CA GLY A 363 6.31 -16.85 -7.10
C GLY A 363 6.98 -17.62 -5.97
N THR A 364 8.25 -18.00 -6.19
CA THR A 364 9.14 -18.58 -5.17
C THR A 364 10.28 -17.66 -4.76
N ALA A 365 10.48 -16.54 -5.46
CA ALA A 365 11.63 -15.63 -5.31
C ALA A 365 11.23 -14.18 -4.99
N TYR A 366 9.93 -13.89 -4.83
CA TYR A 366 9.40 -12.54 -4.65
C TYR A 366 8.47 -12.48 -3.43
N LEU A 367 8.78 -13.23 -2.37
CA LEU A 367 8.03 -13.16 -1.12
C LEU A 367 8.14 -11.79 -0.45
N ASP A 368 9.26 -11.10 -0.68
CA ASP A 368 9.51 -9.73 -0.24
C ASP A 368 8.50 -8.72 -0.81
N HIS A 369 7.96 -8.98 -2.00
CA HIS A 369 7.02 -8.11 -2.70
C HIS A 369 5.57 -8.29 -2.27
N ALA A 370 5.29 -9.19 -1.32
CA ALA A 370 3.93 -9.50 -0.90
C ALA A 370 3.20 -8.32 -0.22
N THR A 371 3.93 -7.29 0.24
CA THR A 371 3.35 -6.02 0.71
C THR A 371 2.68 -5.21 -0.39
N ALA A 372 2.96 -5.50 -1.67
CA ALA A 372 2.27 -4.88 -2.81
C ALA A 372 0.92 -5.55 -3.14
N LEU A 373 0.47 -6.49 -2.31
CA LEU A 373 -0.78 -7.24 -2.45
C LEU A 373 -1.58 -7.09 -1.14
N PRO A 374 -2.93 -7.09 -1.18
CA PRO A 374 -3.82 -7.46 -2.29
C PRO A 374 -4.09 -6.32 -3.31
N CYS A 375 -4.92 -6.58 -4.33
CA CYS A 375 -5.36 -5.54 -5.26
C CYS A 375 -6.42 -4.64 -4.62
N GLU A 376 -6.34 -3.34 -4.82
CA GLU A 376 -7.23 -2.38 -4.18
C GLU A 376 -8.13 -1.62 -5.17
N ILE A 377 -9.37 -1.39 -4.75
CA ILE A 377 -10.37 -0.62 -5.48
C ILE A 377 -11.00 0.39 -4.52
N SER A 378 -10.95 1.68 -4.83
CA SER A 378 -11.60 2.71 -4.02
C SER A 378 -12.91 3.19 -4.62
N PHE A 379 -13.83 3.54 -3.74
CA PHE A 379 -15.13 4.12 -4.06
C PHE A 379 -15.28 5.43 -3.27
N ASN A 380 -15.62 6.51 -3.96
CA ASN A 380 -15.93 7.80 -3.33
C ASN A 380 -16.92 8.59 -4.19
N THR A 381 -17.43 9.69 -3.66
CA THR A 381 -18.20 10.67 -4.42
C THR A 381 -17.36 11.86 -4.81
N ILE A 382 -17.60 12.40 -6.01
CA ILE A 382 -17.08 13.70 -6.45
C ILE A 382 -18.23 14.60 -6.89
N ASP A 383 -17.94 15.86 -7.22
CA ASP A 383 -18.91 16.86 -7.69
C ASP A 383 -20.11 17.00 -6.73
N GLY A 384 -19.85 17.05 -5.42
CA GLY A 384 -20.88 17.19 -4.39
C GLY A 384 -21.84 16.00 -4.29
N GLY A 385 -21.41 14.80 -4.67
CA GLY A 385 -22.24 13.59 -4.66
C GLY A 385 -22.79 13.20 -6.02
N GLN A 386 -22.67 14.04 -7.04
CA GLN A 386 -23.30 13.78 -8.35
C GLN A 386 -22.69 12.60 -9.10
N LYS A 387 -21.43 12.27 -8.81
CA LYS A 387 -20.73 11.15 -9.46
C LYS A 387 -20.15 10.23 -8.39
N LEU A 388 -20.35 8.93 -8.60
CA LEU A 388 -19.55 7.89 -7.94
C LEU A 388 -18.26 7.75 -8.73
N LEU A 389 -17.12 8.00 -8.08
CA LEU A 389 -15.80 7.68 -8.57
C LEU A 389 -15.43 6.27 -8.10
N VAL A 390 -15.01 5.43 -9.04
CA VAL A 390 -14.40 4.13 -8.79
C VAL A 390 -12.97 4.16 -9.32
N SER A 391 -11.99 3.93 -8.46
CA SER A 391 -10.58 3.93 -8.83
C SER A 391 -9.99 2.54 -8.59
N PHE A 392 -9.29 2.03 -9.58
CA PHE A 392 -8.53 0.78 -9.49
C PHE A 392 -7.05 1.13 -9.36
N LEU A 393 -6.35 0.53 -8.41
CA LEU A 393 -4.90 0.48 -8.43
C LEU A 393 -4.47 -0.34 -9.64
N SER A 394 -3.79 0.27 -10.62
CA SER A 394 -3.47 -0.38 -11.89
C SER A 394 -2.46 -1.50 -11.67
N PRO A 395 -2.81 -2.78 -11.93
CA PRO A 395 -1.84 -3.87 -11.89
C PRO A 395 -0.72 -3.65 -12.91
N ASN A 396 -1.00 -3.03 -14.07
CA ASN A 396 0.04 -2.72 -15.06
C ASN A 396 1.12 -1.81 -14.45
N TYR A 397 0.71 -0.80 -13.69
CA TYR A 397 1.63 0.05 -12.96
C TYR A 397 2.30 -0.68 -11.80
N MET A 398 1.55 -1.35 -10.94
CA MET A 398 2.09 -2.07 -9.77
C MET A 398 3.19 -3.05 -10.17
N PHE A 399 2.95 -3.88 -11.19
CA PHE A 399 3.97 -4.82 -11.69
C PHE A 399 5.17 -4.08 -12.31
N GLY A 400 4.92 -3.03 -13.09
CA GLY A 400 5.99 -2.24 -13.70
C GLY A 400 6.85 -1.48 -12.69
N ALA A 401 6.27 -1.03 -11.58
CA ALA A 401 6.91 -0.17 -10.61
C ALA A 401 7.53 -0.95 -9.43
N LEU A 402 6.82 -1.96 -8.92
CA LEU A 402 7.20 -2.68 -7.70
C LEU A 402 7.89 -4.01 -8.00
N PHE A 403 7.71 -4.59 -9.19
CA PHE A 403 8.30 -5.85 -9.62
C PHE A 403 9.26 -5.66 -10.82
N ALA A 404 9.79 -4.44 -10.99
CA ALA A 404 10.68 -4.12 -12.12
C ALA A 404 12.01 -4.89 -12.08
N ASP A 405 12.36 -5.46 -10.93
CA ASP A 405 13.51 -6.30 -10.65
C ASP A 405 13.33 -7.76 -11.10
N MET A 406 12.15 -8.13 -11.63
CA MET A 406 11.95 -9.42 -12.31
C MET A 406 12.89 -9.60 -13.51
N SER A 407 13.40 -10.82 -13.71
CA SER A 407 14.16 -11.15 -14.93
C SER A 407 13.29 -11.07 -16.18
N ASP A 408 13.90 -10.94 -17.36
CA ASP A 408 13.16 -10.89 -18.62
C ASP A 408 12.31 -12.14 -18.87
N ALA A 409 12.81 -13.31 -18.44
CA ALA A 409 12.08 -14.57 -18.57
C ALA A 409 10.84 -14.59 -17.66
N GLU A 410 10.95 -14.06 -16.45
CA GLU A 410 9.81 -13.90 -15.55
C GLU A 410 8.83 -12.88 -16.10
N LYS A 411 9.27 -11.67 -16.47
CA LYS A 411 8.42 -10.65 -17.11
C LYS A 411 7.65 -11.19 -18.30
N ALA A 412 8.28 -12.02 -19.13
CA ALA A 412 7.62 -12.69 -20.25
C ALA A 412 6.54 -13.69 -19.80
N ALA A 413 6.78 -14.45 -18.73
CA ALA A 413 5.79 -15.35 -18.14
C ALA A 413 4.62 -14.59 -17.49
N PHE A 414 4.86 -13.37 -17.02
CA PHE A 414 3.85 -12.49 -16.40
C PHE A 414 3.13 -11.54 -17.35
N ALA A 415 3.54 -11.46 -18.62
CA ALA A 415 3.15 -10.35 -19.51
C ALA A 415 1.64 -10.08 -19.60
N ASN A 416 0.79 -11.11 -19.50
CA ASN A 416 -0.66 -10.96 -19.56
C ASN A 416 -1.33 -10.78 -18.19
N VAL A 417 -0.66 -11.18 -17.10
CA VAL A 417 -1.24 -11.22 -15.75
C VAL A 417 -1.78 -9.86 -15.30
N PRO A 418 -1.05 -8.74 -15.46
CA PRO A 418 -1.57 -7.43 -15.07
C PRO A 418 -2.88 -7.06 -15.78
N ASN A 419 -3.00 -7.35 -17.07
CA ASN A 419 -4.21 -7.08 -17.85
C ASN A 419 -5.36 -8.00 -17.45
N ASP A 420 -5.07 -9.28 -17.23
CA ASP A 420 -6.07 -10.24 -16.75
C ASP A 420 -6.63 -9.85 -15.38
N VAL A 421 -5.75 -9.46 -14.46
CA VAL A 421 -6.15 -8.96 -13.13
C VAL A 421 -7.05 -7.73 -13.27
N LEU A 422 -6.63 -6.73 -14.05
CA LEU A 422 -7.40 -5.51 -14.21
C LEU A 422 -8.77 -5.75 -14.86
N ASN A 423 -8.82 -6.63 -15.88
CA ASN A 423 -10.06 -6.98 -16.55
C ASN A 423 -11.01 -7.72 -15.61
N ASP A 424 -10.52 -8.68 -14.82
CA ASP A 424 -11.31 -9.39 -13.83
C ASP A 424 -11.92 -8.44 -12.80
N LEU A 425 -11.10 -7.55 -12.22
CA LEU A 425 -11.56 -6.58 -11.24
C LEU A 425 -12.63 -5.65 -11.82
N ARG A 426 -12.46 -5.20 -13.08
CA ARG A 426 -13.47 -4.41 -13.79
C ARG A 426 -14.76 -5.19 -14.02
N HIS A 427 -14.66 -6.46 -14.42
CA HIS A 427 -15.84 -7.32 -14.60
C HIS A 427 -16.57 -7.58 -13.29
N ILE A 428 -15.85 -7.78 -12.19
CA ILE A 428 -16.42 -7.95 -10.85
C ILE A 428 -17.18 -6.68 -10.42
N VAL A 429 -16.56 -5.51 -10.54
CA VAL A 429 -17.21 -4.24 -10.21
C VAL A 429 -18.42 -3.98 -11.10
N ASP A 430 -18.28 -4.13 -12.42
CA ASP A 430 -19.40 -3.94 -13.35
C ASP A 430 -20.55 -4.91 -13.06
N TYR A 431 -20.24 -6.17 -12.73
CA TYR A 431 -21.24 -7.15 -12.37
C TYR A 431 -21.96 -6.77 -11.06
N ALA A 432 -21.23 -6.36 -10.03
CA ALA A 432 -21.81 -5.87 -8.78
C ALA A 432 -22.76 -4.67 -9.03
N LEU A 433 -22.28 -3.66 -9.75
CA LEU A 433 -23.03 -2.43 -9.99
C LEU A 433 -24.24 -2.61 -10.91
N THR A 434 -24.20 -3.58 -11.85
CA THR A 434 -25.27 -3.75 -12.84
C THR A 434 -26.24 -4.89 -12.52
N LYS A 435 -25.84 -5.86 -11.70
CA LYS A 435 -26.65 -7.06 -11.40
C LYS A 435 -27.03 -7.21 -9.94
N LYS A 436 -26.37 -6.52 -9.02
CA LYS A 436 -26.55 -6.70 -7.57
C LYS A 436 -27.00 -5.44 -6.84
N LEU A 437 -26.86 -4.27 -7.46
CA LEU A 437 -27.25 -3.00 -6.87
C LEU A 437 -28.69 -2.64 -7.27
N ASP A 438 -29.47 -2.15 -6.31
CA ASP A 438 -30.84 -1.65 -6.52
C ASP A 438 -30.87 -0.19 -7.04
N VAL A 439 -29.82 0.24 -7.74
CA VAL A 439 -29.69 1.58 -8.32
C VAL A 439 -29.34 1.46 -9.80
N THR A 440 -30.13 2.09 -10.66
CA THR A 440 -29.86 2.10 -12.10
C THR A 440 -28.86 3.21 -12.44
N LEU A 441 -27.74 2.82 -13.03
CA LEU A 441 -26.65 3.72 -13.40
C LEU A 441 -26.65 4.01 -14.91
N ASN A 442 -26.20 5.21 -15.29
CA ASN A 442 -25.81 5.49 -16.67
C ASN A 442 -24.53 4.71 -17.03
N PRO A 443 -24.23 4.50 -18.33
CA PRO A 443 -22.97 3.91 -18.75
C PRO A 443 -21.77 4.66 -18.12
N LYS A 444 -20.83 3.89 -17.58
CA LYS A 444 -19.63 4.44 -16.95
C LYS A 444 -18.81 5.25 -17.94
N GLN A 445 -18.17 6.30 -17.45
CA GLN A 445 -17.24 7.12 -18.22
C GLN A 445 -15.86 7.00 -17.61
N GLN A 446 -14.84 6.75 -18.43
CA GLN A 446 -13.47 6.81 -17.95
C GLN A 446 -13.09 8.27 -17.72
N VAL A 447 -12.41 8.54 -16.62
CA VAL A 447 -11.80 9.85 -16.35
C VAL A 447 -10.30 9.65 -16.12
N THR A 448 -9.53 10.69 -16.40
CA THR A 448 -8.07 10.66 -16.26
C THR A 448 -7.66 11.86 -15.43
N TYR A 449 -6.74 11.63 -14.49
CA TYR A 449 -6.00 12.65 -13.78
C TYR A 449 -4.58 12.63 -14.32
N ASP A 450 -4.00 13.80 -14.53
CA ASP A 450 -2.64 13.91 -15.03
C ASP A 450 -1.67 13.70 -13.87
N MET A 451 -0.94 12.59 -13.92
CA MET A 451 -0.01 12.18 -12.88
C MET A 451 1.36 12.86 -12.99
N LEU A 452 1.59 13.65 -14.04
CA LEU A 452 2.86 14.32 -14.30
C LEU A 452 2.66 15.81 -14.58
N LEU A 453 1.60 16.41 -14.00
CA LEU A 453 1.33 17.85 -14.10
C LEU A 453 2.60 18.64 -13.79
N GLY A 454 3.10 19.42 -14.75
CA GLY A 454 4.31 20.24 -14.58
C GLY A 454 5.56 19.73 -15.30
N HIS A 455 5.51 18.53 -15.91
CA HIS A 455 6.58 17.97 -16.75
C HIS A 455 6.20 17.82 -18.23
#